data_AF-A0A2D4JQR2-F1
#
_entry.id   AF-A0A2D4JQR2-F1
#
_cell.length_a   1.000
_cell.length_b   1.000
_cell.length_c   1.000
_cell.angle_alpha   90.00
_cell.angle_beta   90.00
_cell.angle_gamma   90.00
#
_symmetry.space_group_name_H-M   'P 1'
#
loop_
_entity.id
_entity.type
_entity.pdbx_description
1 polymer ?
#
loop_
_entity_poly.entity_id
_entity_poly.type
_entity_poly.pdbx_seq_one_letter_code
_entity_poly.pdbx_strand_id
1 'polypeptide(L)'
;MRRHTSKMRYKEDDLVKRTLFINGISKYAESEKIKKHFEEAYANCTVLEARPCYDVARLMFLDAERKKAERGKIYFTNLQTKENTPSMINPKPCGHLCCCAIKGCEEVQR
;
A
#
# COMPACT_ATOMS: atom_id res chain seq x y z
N MET A 1 -14.71 -5.29 9.58
CA MET A 1 -15.41 -4.15 8.94
C MET A 1 -15.77 -3.01 9.90
N ARG A 2 -16.29 -3.28 11.10
CA ARG A 2 -16.80 -2.25 12.05
C ARG A 2 -15.81 -1.15 12.49
N ARG A 3 -14.49 -1.43 12.50
CA ARG A 3 -13.47 -0.47 12.93
C ARG A 3 -13.10 0.58 11.86
N HIS A 4 -13.36 0.32 10.58
CA HIS A 4 -13.02 1.24 9.50
C HIS A 4 -14.12 2.28 9.25
N THR A 5 -15.39 1.93 9.50
CA THR A 5 -16.52 2.83 9.26
C THR A 5 -16.75 3.84 10.39
N SER A 6 -16.31 3.57 11.62
CA SER A 6 -16.56 4.43 12.79
C SER A 6 -15.77 5.75 12.81
N LYS A 7 -14.81 5.94 11.89
CA LYS A 7 -14.02 7.17 11.75
C LYS A 7 -14.41 8.02 10.54
N MET A 8 -15.42 7.60 9.76
CA MET A 8 -15.94 8.42 8.67
C MET A 8 -16.82 9.53 9.24
N ARG A 9 -16.23 10.70 9.48
CA ARG A 9 -17.01 11.93 9.72
C ARG A 9 -17.46 12.45 8.36
N TYR A 10 -18.73 12.27 8.05
CA TYR A 10 -19.37 12.84 6.86
C TYR A 10 -19.40 14.37 7.00
N LYS A 11 -18.85 15.08 6.01
CA LYS A 11 -19.02 16.53 5.82
C LYS A 11 -19.98 16.75 4.64
N GLU A 12 -20.72 17.85 4.63
CA GLU A 12 -21.67 18.14 3.54
C GLU A 12 -20.98 18.19 2.16
N ASP A 13 -19.71 18.55 2.06
CA ASP A 13 -18.96 18.50 0.80
C ASP A 13 -18.64 17.07 0.29
N ASP A 14 -18.82 16.02 1.10
CA ASP A 14 -18.71 14.61 0.66
C ASP A 14 -20.01 14.12 -0.03
N LEU A 15 -21.05 14.96 -0.16
CA LEU A 15 -22.44 14.58 -0.52
C LEU A 15 -22.68 14.06 -1.94
N VAL A 16 -21.71 14.05 -2.87
CA VAL A 16 -21.95 13.39 -4.18
C VAL A 16 -20.73 12.62 -4.66
N LYS A 17 -20.32 11.58 -3.91
CA LYS A 17 -19.50 10.53 -4.52
C LYS A 17 -20.36 9.79 -5.55
N ARG A 18 -20.20 10.14 -6.83
CA ARG A 18 -20.83 9.47 -7.99
C ARG A 18 -20.25 8.07 -8.28
N THR A 19 -19.48 7.52 -7.35
CA THR A 19 -18.82 6.21 -7.46
C THR A 19 -19.36 5.31 -6.37
N LEU A 20 -19.91 4.17 -6.75
CA LEU A 20 -20.45 3.17 -5.84
C LEU A 20 -19.45 2.03 -5.66
N PHE A 21 -19.33 1.54 -4.43
CA PHE A 21 -18.60 0.31 -4.13
C PHE A 21 -19.62 -0.83 -3.96
N ILE A 22 -19.55 -1.82 -4.84
CA ILE A 22 -20.57 -2.88 -4.96
C ILE A 22 -19.93 -4.23 -4.69
N ASN A 23 -20.52 -4.99 -3.76
CA ASN A 23 -20.09 -6.33 -3.40
C ASN A 23 -21.04 -7.39 -3.99
N GLY A 24 -20.60 -8.65 -4.00
CA GLY A 24 -21.44 -9.77 -4.44
C GLY A 24 -21.52 -9.96 -5.96
N ILE A 25 -20.64 -9.28 -6.71
CA ILE A 25 -20.50 -9.49 -8.16
C ILE A 25 -19.69 -10.78 -8.41
N SER A 26 -20.02 -11.51 -9.48
CA SER A 26 -19.27 -12.69 -9.92
C SER A 26 -17.79 -12.36 -10.15
N LYS A 27 -16.89 -13.26 -9.74
CA LYS A 27 -15.43 -13.11 -9.90
C LYS A 27 -14.97 -12.98 -11.35
N TYR A 28 -15.77 -13.47 -12.29
CA TYR A 28 -15.46 -13.49 -13.72
C TYR A 28 -16.31 -12.49 -14.50
N ALA A 29 -17.00 -11.57 -13.82
CA ALA A 29 -17.77 -10.53 -14.48
C ALA A 29 -16.82 -9.55 -15.19
N GLU A 30 -17.03 -9.38 -16.49
CA GLU A 30 -16.34 -8.37 -17.28
C GLU A 30 -16.90 -6.98 -16.98
N SER A 31 -16.03 -5.97 -16.96
CA SER A 31 -16.41 -4.57 -16.71
C SER A 31 -17.54 -4.08 -17.63
N GLU A 32 -17.51 -4.46 -18.91
CA GLU A 32 -18.53 -4.08 -19.89
C GLU A 32 -19.91 -4.66 -19.55
N LYS A 33 -19.96 -5.92 -19.10
CA LYS A 33 -21.20 -6.58 -18.67
C LYS A 33 -21.75 -5.94 -17.39
N ILE A 34 -20.88 -5.57 -16.45
CA ILE A 34 -21.27 -4.86 -15.23
C ILE A 34 -21.86 -3.50 -15.60
N LYS A 35 -21.18 -2.74 -16.45
CA LYS A 35 -21.64 -1.42 -16.90
C LYS A 35 -23.01 -1.53 -17.58
N LYS A 36 -23.14 -2.40 -18.57
CA LYS A 36 -24.39 -2.63 -19.31
C LYS A 36 -25.55 -3.02 -18.39
N HIS A 37 -25.31 -3.90 -17.42
CA HIS A 37 -26.34 -4.31 -16.45
C HIS A 37 -26.92 -3.10 -15.70
N PHE A 38 -26.06 -2.18 -15.23
CA PHE A 38 -26.52 -0.98 -14.51
C PHE A 38 -27.18 0.05 -15.43
N GLU A 39 -26.73 0.18 -16.68
CA GLU A 39 -27.39 1.05 -17.67
C GLU A 39 -28.80 0.55 -18.00
N GLU A 40 -28.99 -0.75 -18.19
CA GLU A 40 -30.29 -1.37 -18.48
C GLU A 40 -31.23 -1.34 -17.28
N ALA A 41 -30.70 -1.54 -16.07
CA ALA A 41 -31.50 -1.53 -14.84
C ALA A 41 -31.97 -0.12 -14.44
N TYR A 42 -31.24 0.93 -14.82
CA TYR A 42 -31.49 2.31 -14.39
C TYR A 42 -31.44 3.29 -15.57
N ALA A 43 -32.52 3.35 -16.36
CA ALA A 43 -32.61 4.19 -17.56
C ALA A 43 -32.36 5.70 -17.34
N ASN A 44 -32.55 6.20 -16.11
CA ASN A 44 -32.31 7.61 -15.76
C ASN A 44 -30.87 7.88 -15.27
N CYS A 45 -29.99 6.88 -15.28
CA CYS A 45 -28.63 6.98 -14.77
C CYS A 45 -27.59 6.71 -15.87
N THR A 46 -26.63 7.61 -16.03
CA THR A 46 -25.48 7.40 -16.90
C THR A 46 -24.36 6.70 -16.13
N VAL A 47 -24.01 5.47 -16.52
CA VAL A 47 -22.87 4.74 -15.94
C VAL A 47 -21.60 5.14 -16.68
N LEU A 48 -20.70 5.86 -16.01
CA LEU A 48 -19.45 6.31 -16.64
C LEU A 48 -18.50 5.13 -16.89
N GLU A 49 -18.20 4.38 -15.83
CA GLU A 49 -17.29 3.25 -15.86
C GLU A 49 -17.67 2.21 -14.80
N ALA A 50 -17.29 0.96 -15.06
CA ALA A 50 -17.30 -0.11 -14.08
C ALA A 50 -15.89 -0.70 -13.99
N ARG A 51 -15.38 -0.86 -12.77
CA ARG A 51 -14.04 -1.43 -12.53
C ARG A 51 -14.12 -2.54 -11.49
N PRO A 52 -13.73 -3.79 -11.83
CA PRO A 52 -13.59 -4.84 -10.84
C PRO A 52 -12.46 -4.49 -9.86
N CYS A 53 -12.71 -4.78 -8.59
CA CYS A 53 -11.70 -4.65 -7.54
C CYS A 53 -10.94 -5.97 -7.41
N TYR A 54 -9.62 -5.90 -7.44
CA TYR A 54 -8.73 -7.06 -7.28
C TYR A 54 -8.14 -7.11 -5.87
N ASP A 55 -7.83 -8.31 -5.39
CA ASP A 55 -7.01 -8.46 -4.19
C ASP A 55 -5.57 -8.03 -4.47
N VAL A 56 -5.23 -6.84 -3.99
CA VAL A 56 -3.90 -6.24 -4.14
C VAL A 56 -3.10 -6.32 -2.84
N ALA A 57 -3.53 -7.07 -1.82
CA ALA A 57 -2.85 -7.10 -0.52
C ALA A 57 -1.37 -7.50 -0.63
N ARG A 58 -1.07 -8.54 -1.44
CA ARG A 58 0.31 -8.97 -1.70
C ARG A 58 1.11 -7.91 -2.46
N LEU A 59 0.50 -7.23 -3.43
CA LEU A 59 1.14 -6.16 -4.18
C LEU A 59 1.49 -4.98 -3.27
N MET A 60 0.57 -4.57 -2.40
CA MET A 60 0.80 -3.52 -1.40
C MET A 60 1.93 -3.87 -0.44
N PHE A 61 1.98 -5.12 0.03
CA PHE A 61 3.08 -5.60 0.88
C PHE A 61 4.43 -5.50 0.15
N LEU A 62 4.50 -6.00 -1.09
CA LEU A 62 5.74 -5.95 -1.88
C LEU A 62 6.18 -4.52 -2.19
N ASP A 63 5.26 -3.60 -2.46
CA ASP A 63 5.60 -2.17 -2.65
C ASP A 63 6.17 -1.54 -1.38
N ALA A 64 5.64 -1.90 -0.21
CA ALA A 64 6.17 -1.45 1.07
C ALA A 64 7.61 -1.96 1.31
N GLU A 65 7.87 -3.24 1.05
CA GLU A 65 9.21 -3.83 1.17
C GLU A 65 10.19 -3.25 0.14
N ARG A 66 9.75 -3.01 -1.10
CA ARG A 66 10.56 -2.31 -2.11
C ARG A 66 10.97 -0.92 -1.64
N LYS A 67 10.03 -0.10 -1.16
CA LYS A 67 10.32 1.23 -0.63
C LYS A 67 11.28 1.20 0.57
N LYS A 68 11.19 0.16 1.41
CA LYS A 68 12.11 -0.06 2.52
C LYS A 68 13.53 -0.37 2.02
N ALA A 69 13.66 -1.25 1.04
CA ALA A 69 14.93 -1.58 0.41
C ALA A 69 15.55 -0.36 -0.30
N GLU A 70 14.76 0.46 -0.99
CA GLU A 70 15.22 1.70 -1.64
C GLU A 70 15.81 2.70 -0.65
N ARG A 71 15.14 2.91 0.50
CA ARG A 71 15.69 3.75 1.57
C ARG A 71 17.01 3.19 2.11
N GLY A 72 17.08 1.88 2.31
CA GLY A 72 18.31 1.20 2.72
C GLY A 72 19.45 1.44 1.73
N LYS A 73 19.19 1.24 0.43
CA LYS A 73 20.17 1.48 -0.64
C LYS A 73 20.69 2.91 -0.61
N ILE A 74 19.79 3.90 -0.61
CA ILE A 74 20.16 5.33 -0.59
C ILE A 74 21.04 5.64 0.62
N TYR A 75 20.68 5.13 1.80
CA TYR A 75 21.46 5.32 3.02
C TYR A 75 22.89 4.79 2.88
N PHE A 76 23.07 3.53 2.48
CA PHE A 76 24.40 2.92 2.38
C PHE A 76 25.23 3.49 1.23
N THR A 77 24.61 3.86 0.11
CA THR A 77 25.31 4.59 -0.97
C THR A 77 25.81 5.94 -0.47
N ASN A 78 24.98 6.71 0.23
CA ASN A 78 25.40 8.00 0.78
C ASN A 78 26.49 7.86 1.85
N LEU A 79 26.44 6.81 2.67
CA LEU A 79 27.45 6.50 3.67
C LEU A 79 28.80 6.20 3.00
N GLN A 80 28.80 5.33 1.98
CA GLN A 80 29.99 5.01 1.21
C GLN A 80 30.61 6.25 0.56
N THR A 81 29.80 7.14 -0.02
CA THR A 81 30.29 8.41 -0.59
C THR A 81 30.91 9.34 0.46
N LYS A 82 30.40 9.35 1.69
CA LYS A 82 30.91 10.21 2.77
C LYS A 82 32.20 9.66 3.39
N GLU A 83 32.26 8.36 3.64
CA GLU A 83 33.36 7.74 4.38
C GLU A 83 34.47 7.18 3.46
N ASN A 84 34.26 7.21 2.14
CA ASN A 84 35.16 6.63 1.12
C ASN A 84 35.53 5.15 1.37
N THR A 85 34.71 4.45 2.18
CA THR A 85 34.91 3.05 2.52
C THR A 85 33.67 2.25 2.14
N PRO A 86 33.83 1.04 1.55
CA PRO A 86 32.71 0.17 1.27
C PRO A 86 32.01 -0.24 2.57
N SER A 87 30.79 0.25 2.78
CA SER A 87 29.95 -0.15 3.91
C SER A 87 29.04 -1.31 3.50
N MET A 88 29.24 -2.47 4.12
CA MET A 88 28.31 -3.59 3.96
C MET A 88 26.95 -3.27 4.58
N ILE A 89 25.87 -3.72 3.96
CA ILE A 89 24.52 -3.57 4.52
C ILE A 89 24.48 -4.33 5.85
N ASN A 90 24.39 -3.59 6.95
CA ASN A 90 24.14 -4.17 8.26
C ASN A 90 22.63 -4.13 8.52
N PRO A 91 21.92 -5.28 8.50
CA PRO A 91 20.49 -5.33 8.76
C PRO A 91 20.12 -4.98 10.21
N LYS A 92 21.10 -4.80 11.11
CA LYS A 92 20.98 -4.55 12.55
C LYS A 92 19.76 -5.31 13.09
N PRO A 93 19.84 -6.65 13.21
CA PRO A 93 18.68 -7.50 13.42
C PRO A 93 17.84 -7.14 14.67
N CYS A 94 18.44 -6.41 15.61
CA CYS A 94 17.80 -5.94 16.83
C CYS A 94 17.69 -4.40 16.94
N GLY A 95 17.91 -3.68 15.83
CA GLY A 95 17.74 -2.22 15.74
C GLY A 95 18.84 -1.40 16.41
N HIS A 96 18.62 -0.09 16.51
CA HIS A 96 19.59 0.89 17.06
C HIS A 96 19.75 0.82 18.60
N LEU A 97 18.78 0.26 19.31
CA LEU A 97 18.78 0.09 20.78
C LEU A 97 19.12 -1.36 21.20
N CYS A 98 19.74 -2.13 20.32
CA CYS A 98 20.05 -3.52 20.60
C CYS A 98 21.14 -3.67 21.69
N CYS A 99 20.86 -4.52 22.69
CA CYS A 99 21.82 -4.93 23.74
C CYS A 99 22.47 -6.30 23.49
N CYS A 100 22.27 -6.88 22.30
CA CYS A 100 22.77 -8.21 21.97
C CYS A 100 24.16 -8.13 21.35
N ALA A 101 25.16 -8.74 21.99
CA ALA A 101 26.48 -8.99 21.42
C ALA A 101 26.47 -10.22 20.50
N ILE A 102 25.74 -10.13 19.37
CA ILE A 102 25.65 -11.19 18.35
C ILE A 102 26.33 -10.75 17.05
N LYS A 103 26.89 -11.69 16.29
CA LYS A 103 27.47 -11.42 14.96
C LYS A 103 26.44 -10.71 14.06
N GLY A 104 26.79 -9.53 13.56
CA GLY A 104 25.89 -8.66 12.78
C GLY A 104 25.23 -7.54 13.58
N CYS A 105 25.37 -7.49 14.92
CA CYS A 105 24.95 -6.36 15.74
C CYS A 105 26.10 -5.80 16.57
N GLU A 106 27.11 -5.26 15.89
CA GLU A 106 28.24 -4.58 16.55
C GLU A 106 27.75 -3.30 17.26
N GLU A 107 28.23 -3.11 18.49
CA GLU A 107 28.03 -1.88 19.25
C GLU A 107 28.67 -0.70 18.50
N VAL A 108 27.89 0.36 18.29
CA VAL A 108 28.42 1.61 17.76
C VAL A 108 28.84 2.42 18.98
N GLN A 109 30.12 2.79 19.08
CA GLN A 109 30.59 3.66 20.18
C GLN A 109 29.75 4.93 20.22
N ARG A 110 29.21 5.26 21.40
CA ARG A 110 28.46 6.50 21.64
C ARG A 110 29.38 7.71 21.70
#